data_AF-A0A0Q3VQ60-F1
#
_entry.id   AF-A0A0Q3VQ60-F1
#
_cell.length_a   1.000
_cell.length_b   1.000
_cell.length_c   1.000
_cell.angle_alpha   90.00
_cell.angle_beta   90.00
_cell.angle_gamma   90.00
#
_symmetry.space_group_name_H-M   'P 1'
#
loop_
_entity.id
_entity.type
_entity.pdbx_description
1 polymer ?
#
loop_
_entity_poly.entity_id
_entity_poly.type
_entity_poly.pdbx_seq_one_letter_code
_entity_poly.pdbx_strand_id
1 'polypeptide(L)' 'VEGGILHIHGNVNDSDETRWLDNVVESISNIAKAHGLSWSVSSEHVERVKWYGPHIRHLVVDVRCRPI' A
#
# COMPACT_ATOMS: atom_id res chain seq x y z
N VAL A 1 -13.54 0.11 17.65
CA VAL A 1 -13.46 0.79 16.34
C VAL A 1 -13.12 -0.29 15.34
N GLU A 2 -13.93 -0.49 14.31
CA GLU A 2 -13.58 -1.44 13.26
C GLU A 2 -12.57 -0.80 12.31
N GLY A 3 -11.63 -1.61 11.81
CA GLY A 3 -10.66 -1.17 10.82
C GLY A 3 -11.27 -0.97 9.43
N GLY A 4 -10.42 -0.92 8.40
CA GLY A 4 -10.86 -0.81 7.02
C GLY A 4 -9.78 -1.23 6.02
N ILE A 5 -10.11 -1.09 4.73
CA ILE A 5 -9.18 -1.31 3.62
C ILE A 5 -8.91 0.05 2.96
N LEU A 6 -7.64 0.36 2.73
CA LEU A 6 -7.20 1.45 1.87
C LEU A 6 -6.87 0.89 0.49
N HIS A 7 -7.48 1.45 -0.56
CA HIS A 7 -7.21 1.10 -1.95
C HIS A 7 -6.26 2.14 -2.56
N ILE A 8 -4.99 1.78 -2.73
CA ILE A 8 -3.92 2.72 -3.07
C ILE A 8 -3.41 2.46 -4.48
N HIS A 9 -3.39 3.51 -5.30
CA HIS A 9 -2.88 3.46 -6.68
C HIS A 9 -1.45 4.00 -6.76
N GLY A 10 -0.60 3.39 -7.59
CA GLY A 10 0.73 3.90 -7.89
C GLY A 10 1.20 3.57 -9.29
N ASN A 11 1.88 4.52 -9.93
CA ASN A 11 2.65 4.26 -11.15
C ASN A 11 4.10 4.00 -10.74
N VAL A 12 4.58 2.79 -11.00
CA VAL A 12 5.85 2.29 -10.46
C VAL A 12 6.69 1.74 -11.61
N ASN A 13 8.00 1.89 -11.51
CA ASN A 13 8.89 1.15 -12.40
C ASN A 13 8.69 -0.37 -12.17
N ASP A 14 8.64 -1.17 -13.23
CA ASP A 14 8.43 -2.62 -13.13
C ASP A 14 9.52 -3.33 -12.32
N SER A 15 10.73 -2.77 -12.23
CA SER A 15 11.80 -3.27 -11.37
C SER A 15 11.62 -2.95 -9.89
N ASP A 16 10.73 -2.02 -9.54
CA ASP A 16 10.59 -1.46 -8.18
C ASP A 16 9.28 -1.86 -7.48
N GLU A 17 8.46 -2.75 -8.08
CA GLU A 17 7.13 -3.10 -7.54
C GLU A 17 7.17 -3.53 -6.06
N THR A 18 8.09 -4.44 -5.70
CA THR A 18 8.23 -4.93 -4.31
C THR A 18 8.61 -3.82 -3.35
N ARG A 19 9.60 -3.00 -3.72
CA ARG A 19 10.06 -1.88 -2.89
C ARG A 19 8.93 -0.86 -2.69
N TRP A 20 8.14 -0.62 -3.72
CA TRP A 20 6.98 0.27 -3.63
C TRP A 20 5.93 -0.27 -2.65
N LEU A 21 5.64 -1.57 -2.68
CA LEU A 21 4.71 -2.20 -1.72
C LEU A 21 5.18 -2.06 -0.28
N ASP A 22 6.45 -2.37 -0.01
CA ASP A 22 7.04 -2.24 1.33
C ASP A 22 6.95 -0.79 1.83
N ASN A 23 7.29 0.17 0.97
CA ASN A 23 7.20 1.59 1.29
C ASN A 23 5.76 2.03 1.58
N VAL A 24 4.76 1.51 0.85
CA VAL A 24 3.34 1.82 1.11
C VAL A 24 2.93 1.34 2.49
N VAL A 25 3.20 0.07 2.83
CA VAL A 25 2.85 -0.50 4.14
C VAL A 25 3.58 0.24 5.27
N GLU A 26 4.87 0.52 5.10
CA GLU A 26 5.67 1.27 6.07
C GLU A 26 5.13 2.70 6.25
N SER A 27 4.81 3.39 5.16
CA SER A 27 4.30 4.76 5.20
C SER A 27 2.96 4.83 5.94
N ILE A 28 2.02 3.92 5.65
CA ILE A 28 0.72 3.87 6.33
C ILE A 28 0.89 3.51 7.81
N SER A 29 1.79 2.58 8.14
CA SER A 29 2.14 2.23 9.53
C SER A 29 2.70 3.43 10.29
N ASN A 30 3.60 4.20 9.67
CA ASN A 30 4.18 5.39 10.27
C ASN A 30 3.16 6.52 10.45
N ILE A 31 2.21 6.69 9.52
CA ILE A 31 1.09 7.62 9.67
C ILE A 31 0.23 7.21 10.88
N ALA A 32 -0.15 5.94 10.99
CA ALA A 32 -0.93 5.46 12.14
C ALA A 32 -0.22 5.76 13.47
N LYS A 33 1.08 5.46 13.56
CA LYS A 33 1.89 5.77 14.75
C LYS A 33 1.95 7.27 15.05
N ALA A 34 2.12 8.12 14.04
CA ALA A 34 2.16 9.58 14.21
C ALA A 34 0.84 10.14 14.75
N HIS A 35 -0.29 9.49 14.48
CA HIS A 35 -1.60 9.83 15.03
C HIS A 35 -1.90 9.14 16.37
N GLY A 36 -0.95 8.44 16.98
CA GLY A 36 -1.15 7.71 18.23
C GLY A 36 -2.06 6.48 18.10
N LEU A 37 -2.23 5.96 16.88
CA LEU A 37 -3.06 4.80 16.58
C LEU A 37 -2.22 3.52 16.65
N SER A 38 -2.54 2.65 17.62
CA SER A 38 -1.95 1.31 17.73
C SER A 38 -2.64 0.34 16.77
N TRP A 39 -2.27 0.40 15.49
CA TRP A 39 -2.92 -0.34 14.41
C TRP A 39 -1.96 -1.29 13.70
N SER A 40 -2.48 -2.46 13.34
CA SER A 40 -1.84 -3.40 12.42
C SER A 40 -2.16 -2.98 10.99
N VAL A 41 -1.11 -2.84 10.17
CA VAL A 41 -1.17 -2.45 8.76
C VAL A 41 -0.51 -3.55 7.94
N SER A 42 -1.22 -4.09 6.96
CA SER A 42 -0.72 -5.17 6.10
C SER A 42 -1.29 -5.08 4.69
N SER A 43 -0.51 -5.45 3.67
CA SER A 43 -1.02 -5.65 2.31
C SER A 43 -1.87 -6.92 2.25
N GLU A 44 -3.04 -6.84 1.60
CA GLU A 44 -3.94 -7.99 1.39
C GLU A 44 -3.98 -8.42 -0.07
N HIS A 45 -4.06 -7.46 -0.99
CA HIS A 45 -4.13 -7.74 -2.42
C HIS A 45 -3.28 -6.74 -3.20
N VAL A 46 -2.62 -7.21 -4.25
CA VAL A 46 -1.86 -6.36 -5.19
C VAL A 46 -2.30 -6.69 -6.60
N GLU A 47 -2.82 -5.69 -7.30
CA GLU A 47 -3.29 -5.80 -8.68
C GLU A 47 -2.37 -5.06 -9.64
N ARG A 48 -2.04 -5.72 -10.75
CA ARG A 48 -1.27 -5.15 -11.86
C ARG A 48 -2.23 -4.71 -12.95
N VAL A 49 -2.78 -3.50 -12.80
CA VAL A 49 -3.92 -3.04 -13.60
C VAL A 49 -3.58 -2.92 -15.09
N LYS A 50 -2.51 -2.18 -15.42
CA LYS A 50 -2.09 -1.91 -16.79
C LYS A 50 -0.67 -1.36 -16.86
N TRP A 51 -0.09 -1.36 -18.05
CA TRP A 51 1.08 -0.56 -18.36
C TRP A 51 0.67 0.91 -18.55
N TYR A 52 1.34 1.81 -17.83
CA TYR A 52 1.17 3.25 -17.98
C TYR A 52 2.15 3.83 -19.01
N GLY A 53 3.32 3.20 -19.16
CA GLY A 53 4.34 3.54 -20.16
C GLY A 53 5.44 2.49 -20.20
N PRO A 54 6.50 2.69 -21.02
CA PRO A 54 7.65 1.79 -21.05
C PRO A 54 8.24 1.63 -19.65
N HIS A 55 8.29 0.39 -19.17
CA HIS A 55 8.77 0.02 -17.83
C HIS A 55 7.99 0.64 -16.66
N ILE A 56 6.84 1.30 -16.90
CA ILE A 56 6.01 1.87 -15.83
C ILE A 56 4.67 1.13 -15.77
N ARG A 57 4.42 0.50 -14.62
CA ARG A 57 3.18 -0.21 -14.33
C ARG A 57 2.28 0.56 -13.38
N HIS A 58 0.99 0.62 -13.70
CA HIS A 58 -0.03 1.03 -12.75
C HIS A 58 -0.31 -0.17 -11.83
N LEU A 59 0.06 -0.04 -10.56
CA LEU A 59 -0.27 -0.95 -9.48
C LEU A 59 -1.40 -0.41 -8.62
N VAL A 60 -2.14 -1.34 -8.03
CA VAL A 60 -3.11 -1.06 -6.98
C VAL A 60 -2.83 -2.03 -5.83
N VAL A 61 -2.80 -1.52 -4.60
CA VAL A 61 -2.66 -2.34 -3.39
C VAL A 61 -3.81 -2.06 -2.44
N ASP A 62 -4.43 -3.13 -1.97
CA ASP A 62 -5.37 -3.11 -0.87
C ASP A 62 -4.60 -3.31 0.45
N VAL A 63 -4.65 -2.32 1.33
CA VAL A 63 -3.97 -2.33 2.63
C VAL A 63 -5.01 -2.40 3.73
N ARG A 64 -5.03 -3.51 4.49
CA ARG A 64 -5.87 -3.62 5.68
C ARG A 64 -5.23 -2.88 6.83
N CYS A 65 -6.02 -2.00 7.43
CA CYS A 65 -5.67 -1.25 8.62
C CYS A 65 -6.68 -1.62 9.71
N ARG A 66 -6.24 -2.14 10.84
CA ARG A 66 -7.14 -2.47 11.97
C ARG A 66 -6.46 -2.20 13.31
N PRO A 67 -7.21 -1.83 14.37
CA PRO A 67 -6.66 -1.82 15.71
C PRO A 67 -6.01 -3.16 16.06
N ILE A 68 -4.94 -3.10 16.84
CA ILE A 68 -4.29 -4.29 17.42
C ILE A 68 -5.20 -4.94 18.45
#